data_AF-A0A7C4J5R9-F1
#
_entry.id   AF-A0A7C4J5R9-F1
#
_cell.length_a   1.000
_cell.length_b   1.000
_cell.length_c   1.000
_cell.angle_alpha   90.00
_cell.angle_beta   90.00
_cell.angle_gamma   90.00
#
_symmetry.space_group_name_H-M   'P 1'
#
loop_
_entity.id
_entity.type
_entity.pdbx_description
1 polymer ?
#
loop_
_entity_poly.entity_id
_entity_poly.type
_entity_poly.pdbx_seq_one_letter_code
_entity_poly.pdbx_strand_id
1 'polypeptide(L)'
;MSNDNTPTRFFNLSSPTSNSMFRHRRADLLILAVLLALPLLLFWPVTLGGRTLLPIDNLYQWQPWKAAADQFNAQIPQNQLVSDLILENYAWKHFIVEAISNRTIPLWNPYLFAGAPFLANGQHSAYYPFSLFFYILPLTAAYGWFTVSQLFLAGAFMYGFTRVLGMGRLASLTAAIAYQLSGFYIVSVVFTMIIAAAAWLPLLLAAIELIIRQQAIFGRPATVPWVMLGAAALACQIMAGHIEITYYTLLIMALYAAWRLVAVASSRRQDPSRKPQDTGSKPRAILRFTFHVLRRPVLALISLVVLGVGMAAIQLLPYVEILPQNFRAGSATFDQVRGWALPPRHVLAMLMPDFFGNPAQHTVFDIMTGQNVLLNSPFNAQNPQGAYSTMWGIKNYVEGGAYLGILPLLLALYGLVRGGYPHTRAHRWFFVFLAAISLAAGLGEEMPVSAFSCDG
;
A
#
# COMPACT_ATOMS: atom_id res chain seq x y z
N MET A 1 -8.02 -58.61 -29.61
CA MET A 1 -8.58 -57.71 -28.57
C MET A 1 -7.45 -56.81 -28.09
N SER A 2 -7.38 -55.61 -28.65
CA SER A 2 -6.28 -54.66 -28.47
C SER A 2 -6.49 -53.80 -27.23
N ASN A 3 -5.44 -53.74 -26.40
CA ASN A 3 -5.26 -52.80 -25.30
C ASN A 3 -5.22 -51.36 -25.82
N ASP A 4 -6.05 -50.49 -25.25
CA ASP A 4 -6.04 -49.05 -25.51
C ASP A 4 -5.61 -48.31 -24.24
N ASN A 5 -4.29 -48.14 -24.10
CA ASN A 5 -3.65 -47.29 -23.11
C ASN A 5 -3.48 -45.89 -23.71
N THR A 6 -4.38 -44.97 -23.40
CA THR A 6 -4.25 -43.55 -23.74
C THR A 6 -3.56 -42.80 -22.60
N PRO A 7 -2.39 -42.19 -22.81
CA PRO A 7 -1.81 -41.28 -21.84
C PRO A 7 -2.53 -39.93 -21.89
N THR A 8 -2.78 -39.41 -20.69
CA THR A 8 -3.28 -38.08 -20.34
C THR A 8 -2.68 -36.96 -21.22
N ARG A 9 -3.56 -36.25 -21.93
CA ARG A 9 -3.26 -35.05 -22.71
C ARG A 9 -2.64 -33.96 -21.81
N PHE A 10 -1.32 -33.86 -21.83
CA PHE A 10 -0.59 -32.65 -21.43
C PHE A 10 -0.95 -31.49 -22.36
N PHE A 11 -1.02 -30.30 -21.78
CA PHE A 11 -1.26 -29.00 -22.42
C PHE A 11 -0.71 -28.89 -23.85
N ASN A 12 -1.60 -28.99 -24.85
CA ASN A 12 -1.33 -28.52 -26.19
C ASN A 12 -1.65 -27.01 -26.19
N LEU A 13 -0.67 -26.20 -25.78
CA LEU A 13 -0.67 -24.76 -26.06
C LEU A 13 -0.37 -24.60 -27.54
N SER A 14 -1.40 -24.69 -28.38
CA SER A 14 -1.33 -24.11 -29.72
C SER A 14 -0.91 -22.64 -29.56
N SER A 15 0.18 -22.26 -30.21
CA SER A 15 0.65 -20.89 -30.24
C SER A 15 -0.52 -19.97 -30.61
N PRO A 16 -0.89 -18.99 -29.77
CA PRO A 16 -2.04 -18.14 -30.03
C PRO A 16 -1.85 -17.43 -31.37
N THR A 17 -2.83 -17.56 -32.28
CA THR A 17 -2.84 -16.84 -33.55
C THR A 17 -2.74 -15.33 -33.32
N SER A 18 -2.13 -14.59 -34.24
CA SER A 18 -1.91 -13.13 -34.13
C SER A 18 -3.17 -12.36 -33.68
N ASN A 19 -4.34 -12.71 -34.25
CA ASN A 19 -5.63 -12.12 -33.87
C ASN A 19 -6.06 -12.41 -32.43
N SER A 20 -5.77 -13.61 -31.91
CA SER A 20 -6.05 -13.92 -30.51
C SER A 20 -5.12 -13.13 -29.58
N MET A 21 -3.82 -13.05 -29.88
CA MET A 21 -2.86 -12.29 -29.06
C MET A 21 -3.24 -10.79 -28.99
N PHE A 22 -3.66 -10.21 -30.11
CA PHE A 22 -4.10 -8.83 -30.19
C PHE A 22 -5.38 -8.58 -29.38
N ARG A 23 -6.38 -9.48 -29.46
CA ARG A 23 -7.61 -9.39 -28.67
C ARG A 23 -7.34 -9.50 -27.16
N HIS A 24 -6.39 -10.35 -26.75
CA HIS A 24 -6.01 -10.49 -25.35
C HIS A 24 -5.36 -9.21 -24.81
N ARG A 25 -4.42 -8.62 -25.56
CA ARG A 25 -3.77 -7.35 -25.17
C ARG A 25 -4.75 -6.19 -25.11
N ARG A 26 -5.72 -6.12 -26.03
CA ARG A 26 -6.78 -5.08 -26.02
C ARG A 26 -7.60 -5.10 -24.72
N ALA A 27 -8.01 -6.28 -24.25
CA ALA A 27 -8.77 -6.39 -23.01
C ALA A 27 -7.98 -5.91 -21.79
N ASP A 28 -6.70 -6.23 -21.72
CA ASP A 28 -5.84 -5.81 -20.61
C ASP A 28 -5.58 -4.29 -20.66
N LEU A 29 -5.41 -3.70 -21.85
CA LEU A 29 -5.32 -2.26 -22.03
C LEU A 29 -6.60 -1.51 -21.63
N LEU A 30 -7.78 -2.06 -21.98
CA LEU A 30 -9.05 -1.49 -21.54
C LEU A 30 -9.19 -1.52 -20.02
N ILE A 31 -8.72 -2.60 -19.37
CA ILE A 31 -8.71 -2.68 -17.91
C ILE A 31 -7.79 -1.63 -17.31
N LEU A 32 -6.58 -1.43 -17.85
CA LEU A 32 -5.69 -0.35 -17.41
C LEU A 32 -6.31 1.04 -17.61
N ALA A 33 -7.03 1.25 -18.72
CA ALA A 33 -7.75 2.49 -18.95
C ALA A 33 -8.86 2.72 -17.92
N VAL A 34 -9.61 1.68 -17.54
CA VAL A 34 -10.61 1.75 -16.46
C VAL A 34 -9.93 2.06 -15.11
N LEU A 35 -8.81 1.40 -14.80
CA LEU A 35 -8.07 1.64 -13.56
C LEU A 35 -7.50 3.05 -13.48
N LEU A 36 -7.19 3.69 -14.61
CA LEU A 36 -6.81 5.11 -14.68
C LEU A 36 -8.03 6.04 -14.58
N ALA A 37 -9.13 5.69 -15.25
CA ALA A 37 -10.34 6.51 -15.29
C ALA A 37 -10.98 6.66 -13.90
N LEU A 38 -10.98 5.61 -13.08
CA LEU A 38 -11.57 5.64 -11.73
C LEU A 38 -10.97 6.73 -10.82
N PRO A 39 -9.66 6.77 -10.54
CA PRO A 39 -9.08 7.85 -9.73
C PRO A 39 -9.17 9.21 -10.44
N LEU A 40 -9.09 9.27 -11.77
CA LEU A 40 -9.26 10.52 -12.50
C LEU A 40 -10.67 11.11 -12.33
N LEU A 41 -11.71 10.27 -12.33
CA LEU A 41 -13.09 10.69 -12.07
C LEU A 41 -13.26 11.13 -10.62
N LEU A 42 -12.66 10.42 -9.66
CA LEU A 42 -12.75 10.77 -8.24
C LEU A 42 -12.04 12.09 -7.93
N PHE A 43 -10.86 12.31 -8.52
CA PHE A 43 -10.02 13.49 -8.32
C PHE A 43 -10.10 14.49 -9.48
N TRP A 44 -11.17 14.42 -10.30
CA TRP A 44 -11.38 15.34 -11.41
C TRP A 44 -11.39 16.82 -10.98
N PRO A 45 -11.97 17.21 -9.81
CA PRO A 45 -12.04 18.62 -9.43
C PRO A 45 -10.64 19.22 -9.20
N VAL A 46 -9.71 18.40 -8.71
CA VAL A 46 -8.34 18.82 -8.33
C VAL A 46 -7.30 18.57 -9.42
N THR A 47 -7.73 18.06 -10.59
CA THR A 47 -6.87 17.82 -11.76
C THR A 47 -7.29 18.69 -12.93
N LEU A 48 -8.52 18.49 -13.43
CA LEU A 48 -9.07 19.20 -14.57
C LEU A 48 -10.10 20.29 -14.17
N GLY A 49 -10.63 20.22 -12.95
CA GLY A 49 -11.72 21.09 -12.47
C GLY A 49 -11.29 22.39 -11.79
N GLY A 50 -10.01 22.76 -11.84
CA GLY A 50 -9.51 24.05 -11.33
C GLY A 50 -9.51 24.23 -9.82
N ARG A 51 -9.79 23.17 -9.03
CA ARG A 51 -9.61 23.17 -7.57
C ARG A 51 -8.22 22.64 -7.21
N THR A 52 -7.85 22.76 -5.95
CA THR A 52 -6.63 22.17 -5.41
C THR A 52 -6.95 21.12 -4.35
N LEU A 53 -6.08 20.13 -4.21
CA LEU A 53 -6.12 19.11 -3.17
C LEU A 53 -5.59 19.63 -1.83
N LEU A 54 -4.88 20.76 -1.83
CA LEU A 54 -4.32 21.36 -0.64
C LEU A 54 -5.43 21.86 0.30
N PRO A 55 -5.40 21.53 1.59
CA PRO A 55 -6.36 22.00 2.58
C PRO A 55 -5.98 23.42 3.04
N ILE A 56 -6.14 24.40 2.15
CA ILE A 56 -5.74 25.80 2.39
C ILE A 56 -6.56 26.44 3.51
N ASP A 57 -7.79 25.99 3.70
CA ASP A 57 -8.67 26.37 4.82
C ASP A 57 -8.02 26.10 6.19
N ASN A 58 -7.19 25.06 6.32
CA ASN A 58 -6.47 24.79 7.57
C ASN A 58 -5.48 25.88 7.97
N LEU A 59 -4.96 26.70 7.04
CA LEU A 59 -4.07 27.81 7.39
C LEU A 59 -4.75 28.84 8.30
N TYR A 60 -6.06 29.02 8.14
CA TYR A 60 -6.85 30.00 8.89
C TYR A 60 -7.12 29.60 10.35
N GLN A 61 -6.68 28.41 10.77
CA GLN A 61 -6.77 28.01 12.17
C GLN A 61 -5.77 28.76 13.07
N TRP A 62 -4.67 29.28 12.51
CA TRP A 62 -3.59 29.92 13.25
C TRP A 62 -3.26 31.32 12.73
N GLN A 63 -2.66 32.15 13.60
CA GLN A 63 -2.16 33.47 13.20
C GLN A 63 -0.95 33.33 12.26
N PRO A 64 -0.73 34.28 11.33
CA PRO A 64 -1.51 35.51 11.12
C PRO A 64 -2.81 35.33 10.29
N TRP A 65 -3.00 34.19 9.62
CA TRP A 65 -4.13 34.00 8.70
C TRP A 65 -5.49 33.98 9.40
N LYS A 66 -5.55 33.52 10.66
CA LYS A 66 -6.76 33.52 11.48
C LYS A 66 -7.46 34.87 11.52
N ALA A 67 -6.73 35.98 11.52
CA ALA A 67 -7.31 37.33 11.53
C ALA A 67 -8.16 37.64 10.28
N ALA A 68 -7.95 36.91 9.18
CA ALA A 68 -8.68 37.06 7.93
C ALA A 68 -9.67 35.91 7.67
N ALA A 69 -9.86 34.97 8.61
CA ALA A 69 -10.68 33.78 8.39
C ALA A 69 -12.13 34.11 7.96
N ASP A 70 -12.70 35.19 8.51
CA ASP A 70 -14.04 35.64 8.16
C ASP A 70 -14.16 36.13 6.71
N GLN A 71 -13.12 36.79 6.20
CA GLN A 71 -13.08 37.29 4.82
C GLN A 71 -13.15 36.16 3.80
N PHE A 72 -12.60 34.99 4.14
CA PHE A 72 -12.50 33.84 3.24
C PHE A 72 -13.49 32.72 3.57
N ASN A 73 -14.41 32.95 4.52
CA ASN A 73 -15.35 31.92 5.01
C ASN A 73 -14.62 30.63 5.42
N ALA A 74 -13.49 30.79 6.13
CA ALA A 74 -12.57 29.73 6.50
C ALA A 74 -12.43 29.58 8.02
N GLN A 75 -13.46 29.97 8.78
CA GLN A 75 -13.45 29.89 10.25
C GLN A 75 -13.44 28.45 10.74
N ILE A 76 -14.13 27.56 10.01
CA ILE A 76 -14.23 26.15 10.32
C ILE A 76 -13.69 25.39 9.11
N PRO A 77 -12.52 24.74 9.22
CA PRO A 77 -11.99 23.96 8.13
C PRO A 77 -12.79 22.68 7.92
N GLN A 78 -12.74 22.16 6.70
CA GLN A 78 -13.42 20.92 6.31
C GLN A 78 -12.85 19.73 7.07
N ASN A 79 -11.53 19.61 7.20
CA ASN A 79 -10.93 18.55 7.99
C ASN A 79 -9.64 19.04 8.64
N GLN A 80 -9.69 19.30 9.95
CA GLN A 80 -8.53 19.80 10.71
C GLN A 80 -7.36 18.81 10.69
N LEU A 81 -7.65 17.52 10.55
CA LEU A 81 -6.67 16.46 10.67
C LEU A 81 -5.69 16.39 9.49
N VAL A 82 -6.04 16.98 8.33
CA VAL A 82 -5.21 16.91 7.11
C VAL A 82 -4.23 18.08 6.95
N SER A 83 -3.93 18.80 8.04
CA SER A 83 -3.10 20.01 8.01
C SER A 83 -1.66 19.78 7.51
N ASP A 84 -1.10 18.58 7.69
CA ASP A 84 0.27 18.25 7.29
C ASP A 84 0.53 18.43 5.78
N LEU A 85 -0.52 18.30 4.95
CA LEU A 85 -0.38 18.49 3.52
C LEU A 85 -0.01 19.95 3.16
N ILE A 86 -0.58 20.94 3.86
CA ILE A 86 -0.31 22.36 3.62
C ILE A 86 0.81 22.91 4.51
N LEU A 87 0.91 22.47 5.77
CA LEU A 87 1.89 22.99 6.73
C LEU A 87 3.30 22.42 6.53
N GLU A 88 3.39 21.18 6.04
CA GLU A 88 4.66 20.46 5.93
C GLU A 88 4.97 20.10 4.47
N ASN A 89 4.13 19.28 3.84
CA ASN A 89 4.42 18.74 2.51
C ASN A 89 4.52 19.85 1.45
N TYR A 90 3.59 20.80 1.44
CA TYR A 90 3.64 21.93 0.50
C TYR A 90 4.91 22.75 0.68
N ALA A 91 5.28 23.07 1.94
CA ALA A 91 6.49 23.83 2.25
C ALA A 91 7.76 23.10 1.76
N TRP A 92 7.84 21.78 1.94
CA TRP A 92 8.96 20.99 1.42
C TRP A 92 9.04 20.99 -0.10
N LYS A 93 7.91 20.80 -0.80
CA LYS A 93 7.89 20.84 -2.27
C LYS A 93 8.25 22.23 -2.79
N HIS A 94 7.74 23.28 -2.15
CA HIS A 94 8.09 24.66 -2.47
C HIS A 94 9.58 24.92 -2.33
N PHE A 95 10.19 24.53 -1.21
CA PHE A 95 11.63 24.68 -0.98
C PHE A 95 12.48 23.93 -2.02
N ILE A 96 12.07 22.72 -2.43
CA ILE A 96 12.75 21.98 -3.49
C ILE A 96 12.66 22.72 -4.83
N VAL A 97 11.48 23.20 -5.22
CA VAL A 97 11.27 23.92 -6.48
C VAL A 97 12.08 25.22 -6.49
N GLU A 98 12.11 25.95 -5.37
CA GLU A 98 12.93 27.15 -5.21
C GLU A 98 14.42 26.84 -5.35
N ALA A 99 14.92 25.78 -4.70
CA ALA A 99 16.31 25.35 -4.81
C ALA A 99 16.69 24.96 -6.25
N ILE A 100 15.83 24.19 -6.94
CA ILE A 100 16.02 23.84 -8.36
C ILE A 100 16.09 25.12 -9.22
N SER A 101 15.18 26.06 -8.99
CA SER A 101 15.13 27.34 -9.72
C SER A 101 16.41 28.17 -9.52
N ASN A 102 16.94 28.14 -8.30
CA ASN A 102 18.17 28.81 -7.90
C ASN A 102 19.44 28.00 -8.22
N ARG A 103 19.31 26.80 -8.82
CA ARG A 103 20.41 25.87 -9.12
C ARG A 103 21.24 25.48 -7.90
N THR A 104 20.60 25.41 -6.75
CA THR A 104 21.21 24.96 -5.49
C THR A 104 20.73 23.57 -5.14
N ILE A 105 21.58 22.81 -4.46
CA ILE A 105 21.20 21.50 -3.91
C ILE A 105 20.70 21.75 -2.49
N PRO A 106 19.43 21.44 -2.16
CA PRO A 106 18.84 21.77 -0.86
C PRO A 106 19.31 20.80 0.24
N LEU A 107 20.60 20.83 0.59
CA LEU A 107 21.14 19.96 1.65
C LEU A 107 20.69 20.41 3.04
N TRP A 108 20.47 21.70 3.24
CA TRP A 108 20.15 22.32 4.52
C TRP A 108 18.91 23.21 4.38
N ASN A 109 17.93 23.03 5.27
CA ASN A 109 16.75 23.90 5.37
C ASN A 109 17.00 24.97 6.45
N PRO A 110 17.18 26.26 6.09
CA PRO A 110 17.43 27.33 7.05
C PRO A 110 16.17 27.85 7.75
N TYR A 111 14.98 27.43 7.32
CA TYR A 111 13.70 27.97 7.80
C TYR A 111 13.17 27.27 9.06
N LEU A 112 13.83 26.21 9.53
CA LEU A 112 13.44 25.46 10.73
C LEU A 112 14.47 25.70 11.84
N PHE A 113 14.10 26.45 12.88
CA PHE A 113 14.98 26.79 14.02
C PHE A 113 16.33 27.38 13.58
N ALA A 114 17.46 26.78 13.99
CA ALA A 114 18.81 27.14 13.53
C ALA A 114 19.22 26.43 12.23
N GLY A 115 18.28 25.71 11.63
CA GLY A 115 18.40 24.92 10.42
C GLY A 115 18.36 23.41 10.68
N ALA A 116 18.03 22.65 9.63
CA ALA A 116 17.94 21.20 9.68
C ALA A 116 18.44 20.52 8.38
N PRO A 117 19.04 19.31 8.44
CA PRO A 117 19.36 18.54 7.25
C PRO A 117 18.09 18.25 6.44
N PHE A 118 18.05 18.72 5.19
CA PHE A 118 16.83 18.63 4.38
C PHE A 118 16.81 17.35 3.54
N LEU A 119 17.71 17.21 2.55
CA LEU A 119 17.75 16.03 1.68
C LEU A 119 18.02 14.72 2.44
N ALA A 120 18.65 14.79 3.61
CA ALA A 120 18.87 13.64 4.48
C ALA A 120 17.59 13.11 5.13
N ASN A 121 16.56 13.96 5.33
CA ASN A 121 15.27 13.54 5.88
C ASN A 121 14.54 12.56 4.95
N GLY A 122 14.58 12.79 3.64
CA GLY A 122 14.00 11.90 2.63
C GLY A 122 12.46 11.89 2.56
N GLN A 123 11.75 12.24 3.63
CA GLN A 123 10.27 12.22 3.71
C GLN A 123 9.57 13.08 2.65
N HIS A 124 10.24 14.15 2.19
CA HIS A 124 9.77 15.00 1.11
C HIS A 124 9.83 14.35 -0.29
N SER A 125 10.28 13.10 -0.42
CA SER A 125 10.33 12.33 -1.68
C SER A 125 11.15 12.98 -2.81
N ALA A 126 12.26 13.68 -2.51
CA ALA A 126 12.97 14.45 -3.56
C ALA A 126 13.54 13.56 -4.68
N TYR A 127 13.99 12.34 -4.34
CA TYR A 127 14.56 11.41 -5.31
C TYR A 127 13.53 10.47 -5.94
N TYR A 128 12.25 10.57 -5.56
CA TYR A 128 11.20 9.72 -6.11
C TYR A 128 10.91 10.09 -7.57
N PRO A 129 10.89 9.15 -8.54
CA PRO A 129 10.71 9.50 -9.96
C PRO A 129 9.42 10.26 -10.27
N PHE A 130 8.31 9.93 -9.59
CA PHE A 130 7.03 10.62 -9.80
C PHE A 130 6.95 11.97 -9.09
N SER A 131 7.94 12.36 -8.28
CA SER A 131 8.04 13.74 -7.78
C SER A 131 8.23 14.76 -8.89
N LEU A 132 8.55 14.30 -10.12
CA LEU A 132 8.57 15.13 -11.32
C LEU A 132 7.31 15.98 -11.50
N PHE A 133 6.13 15.48 -11.12
CA PHE A 133 4.88 16.27 -11.15
C PHE A 133 5.00 17.59 -10.36
N PHE A 134 5.66 17.56 -9.21
CA PHE A 134 5.86 18.75 -8.38
C PHE A 134 6.90 19.72 -8.95
N TYR A 135 7.76 19.26 -9.86
CA TYR A 135 8.83 20.08 -10.45
C TYR A 135 8.42 20.73 -11.76
N ILE A 136 7.46 20.14 -12.48
CA ILE A 136 7.03 20.62 -13.80
C ILE A 136 5.66 21.31 -13.80
N LEU A 137 4.79 21.00 -12.82
CA LEU A 137 3.46 21.61 -12.70
C LEU A 137 3.43 22.62 -11.55
N PRO A 138 2.53 23.63 -11.60
CA PRO A 138 2.21 24.43 -10.42
C PRO A 138 1.80 23.52 -9.26
N LEU A 139 2.34 23.77 -8.06
CA LEU A 139 2.12 22.90 -6.89
C LEU A 139 0.65 22.68 -6.60
N THR A 140 -0.18 23.71 -6.76
CA THR A 140 -1.64 23.64 -6.56
C THR A 140 -2.34 22.59 -7.42
N ALA A 141 -1.82 22.31 -8.62
CA ALA A 141 -2.30 21.25 -9.52
C ALA A 141 -1.51 19.94 -9.39
N ALA A 142 -0.22 20.01 -9.05
CA ALA A 142 0.68 18.87 -8.98
C ALA A 142 0.18 17.78 -8.01
N TYR A 143 -0.35 18.16 -6.85
CA TYR A 143 -0.88 17.21 -5.86
C TYR A 143 -2.04 16.36 -6.40
N GLY A 144 -2.94 16.93 -7.21
CA GLY A 144 -4.03 16.18 -7.83
C GLY A 144 -3.50 15.13 -8.82
N TRP A 145 -2.61 15.55 -9.73
CA TRP A 145 -2.03 14.66 -10.74
C TRP A 145 -1.12 13.59 -10.14
N PHE A 146 -0.34 13.96 -9.13
CA PHE A 146 0.48 13.01 -8.38
C PHE A 146 -0.41 11.94 -7.74
N THR A 147 -1.47 12.32 -7.02
CA THR A 147 -2.41 11.38 -6.39
C THR A 147 -3.02 10.42 -7.41
N VAL A 148 -3.56 10.93 -8.53
CA VAL A 148 -4.12 10.08 -9.59
C VAL A 148 -3.09 9.08 -10.11
N SER A 149 -1.84 9.52 -10.32
CA SER A 149 -0.77 8.63 -10.77
C SER A 149 -0.46 7.53 -9.76
N GLN A 150 -0.39 7.81 -8.45
CA GLN A 150 -0.08 6.81 -7.43
C GLN A 150 -1.22 5.80 -7.26
N LEU A 151 -2.48 6.24 -7.29
CA LEU A 151 -3.63 5.34 -7.25
C LEU A 151 -3.68 4.46 -8.50
N PHE A 152 -3.40 5.01 -9.68
CA PHE A 152 -3.29 4.22 -10.90
C PHE A 152 -2.20 3.16 -10.80
N LEU A 153 -1.00 3.50 -10.32
CA LEU A 153 0.09 2.54 -10.12
C LEU A 153 -0.31 1.43 -9.14
N ALA A 154 -0.93 1.79 -8.02
CA ALA A 154 -1.43 0.84 -7.03
C ALA A 154 -2.39 -0.18 -7.67
N GLY A 155 -3.35 0.28 -8.47
CA GLY A 155 -4.28 -0.58 -9.20
C GLY A 155 -3.62 -1.40 -10.30
N ALA A 156 -2.78 -0.78 -11.14
CA ALA A 156 -2.10 -1.44 -12.25
C ALA A 156 -1.14 -2.54 -11.75
N PHE A 157 -0.40 -2.29 -10.68
CA PHE A 157 0.49 -3.27 -10.07
C PHE A 157 -0.29 -4.38 -9.37
N MET A 158 -1.39 -4.08 -8.69
CA MET A 158 -2.26 -5.12 -8.10
C MET A 158 -2.92 -5.99 -9.18
N TYR A 159 -3.37 -5.38 -10.28
CA TYR A 159 -3.85 -6.10 -11.45
C TYR A 159 -2.76 -7.02 -11.98
N GLY A 160 -1.57 -6.49 -12.29
CA GLY A 160 -0.42 -7.27 -12.77
C GLY A 160 -0.05 -8.43 -11.83
N PHE A 161 -0.01 -8.19 -10.53
CA PHE A 161 0.29 -9.20 -9.52
C PHE A 161 -0.72 -10.35 -9.54
N THR A 162 -2.02 -10.05 -9.47
CA THR A 162 -3.05 -11.10 -9.49
C THR A 162 -3.09 -11.85 -10.83
N ARG A 163 -2.73 -11.19 -11.95
CA ARG A 163 -2.50 -11.86 -13.24
C ARG A 163 -1.32 -12.83 -13.17
N VAL A 164 -0.22 -12.47 -12.51
CA VAL A 164 0.94 -13.38 -12.25
C VAL A 164 0.51 -14.58 -11.41
N LEU A 165 -0.41 -14.40 -10.46
CA LEU A 165 -0.97 -15.50 -9.68
C LEU A 165 -1.86 -16.46 -10.50
N GLY A 166 -2.22 -16.10 -11.74
CA GLY A 166 -3.07 -16.89 -12.63
C GLY A 166 -4.57 -16.65 -12.46
N MET A 167 -4.97 -15.58 -11.75
CA MET A 167 -6.38 -15.21 -11.59
C MET A 167 -6.99 -14.79 -12.93
N GLY A 168 -8.33 -14.79 -13.05
CA GLY A 168 -9.05 -14.28 -14.23
C GLY A 168 -9.09 -12.75 -14.28
N ARG A 169 -9.41 -12.16 -15.44
CA ARG A 169 -9.41 -10.68 -15.62
C ARG A 169 -10.35 -9.96 -14.67
N LEU A 170 -11.58 -10.45 -14.52
CA LEU A 170 -12.57 -9.84 -13.63
C LEU A 170 -12.11 -9.90 -12.17
N ALA A 171 -11.61 -11.05 -11.72
CA ALA A 171 -11.08 -11.19 -10.36
C ALA A 171 -9.88 -10.26 -10.12
N SER A 172 -8.98 -10.14 -11.10
CA SER A 172 -7.85 -9.19 -11.05
C SER A 172 -8.29 -7.74 -11.04
N LEU A 173 -9.31 -7.38 -11.83
CA LEU A 173 -9.88 -6.03 -11.84
C LEU A 173 -10.52 -5.70 -10.49
N THR A 174 -11.30 -6.61 -9.92
CA THR A 174 -11.92 -6.42 -8.60
C THR A 174 -10.85 -6.23 -7.51
N ALA A 175 -9.79 -7.04 -7.50
CA ALA A 175 -8.68 -6.89 -6.56
C ALA A 175 -7.95 -5.55 -6.73
N ALA A 176 -7.72 -5.13 -7.98
CA ALA A 176 -7.08 -3.85 -8.29
C ALA A 176 -7.92 -2.65 -7.84
N ILE A 177 -9.23 -2.66 -8.10
CA ILE A 177 -10.15 -1.61 -7.64
C ILE A 177 -10.19 -1.57 -6.12
N ALA A 178 -10.34 -2.73 -5.45
CA ALA A 178 -10.38 -2.81 -4.00
C ALA A 178 -9.09 -2.28 -3.36
N TYR A 179 -7.93 -2.55 -3.95
CA TYR A 179 -6.65 -2.04 -3.46
C TYR A 179 -6.53 -0.53 -3.68
N GLN A 180 -6.69 -0.05 -4.93
CA GLN A 180 -6.42 1.35 -5.28
C GLN A 180 -7.41 2.34 -4.67
N LEU A 181 -8.65 1.91 -4.39
CA LEU A 181 -9.71 2.72 -3.79
C LEU A 181 -10.04 2.31 -2.35
N SER A 182 -9.15 1.55 -1.70
CA SER A 182 -9.32 1.25 -0.27
C SER A 182 -9.27 2.53 0.57
N GLY A 183 -9.93 2.51 1.72
CA GLY A 183 -9.94 3.60 2.69
C GLY A 183 -8.53 4.03 3.08
N PHE A 184 -7.59 3.10 3.18
CA PHE A 184 -6.17 3.43 3.39
C PHE A 184 -5.65 4.37 2.31
N TYR A 185 -5.82 4.04 1.02
CA TYR A 185 -5.34 4.88 -0.08
C TYR A 185 -6.06 6.22 -0.13
N ILE A 186 -7.39 6.22 -0.04
CA ILE A 186 -8.20 7.44 -0.17
C ILE A 186 -7.91 8.42 0.97
N VAL A 187 -7.78 7.91 2.20
CA VAL A 187 -7.53 8.73 3.36
C VAL A 187 -6.06 9.20 3.43
N SER A 188 -5.11 8.33 3.05
CA SER A 188 -3.67 8.66 3.08
C SER A 188 -3.23 9.62 1.99
N VAL A 189 -4.15 10.12 1.13
CA VAL A 189 -3.83 11.12 0.09
C VAL A 189 -3.19 12.39 0.67
N VAL A 190 -3.52 12.74 1.92
CA VAL A 190 -2.86 13.82 2.66
C VAL A 190 -1.33 13.62 2.76
N PHE A 191 -0.87 12.36 2.74
CA PHE A 191 0.53 11.97 2.86
C PHE A 191 1.05 11.40 1.54
N THR A 192 1.57 12.28 0.68
CA THR A 192 2.04 11.89 -0.66
C THR A 192 3.09 10.77 -0.64
N MET A 193 3.98 10.78 0.35
CA MET A 193 5.01 9.75 0.54
C MET A 193 4.44 8.37 0.91
N ILE A 194 3.33 8.31 1.63
CA ILE A 194 2.69 7.04 2.07
C ILE A 194 2.05 6.35 0.86
N ILE A 195 1.19 7.04 0.11
CA ILE A 195 0.53 6.44 -1.06
C ILE A 195 1.55 6.06 -2.15
N ALA A 196 2.62 6.84 -2.28
CA ALA A 196 3.69 6.57 -3.23
C ALA A 196 4.49 5.31 -2.86
N ALA A 197 4.86 5.15 -1.59
CA ALA A 197 5.56 3.96 -1.12
C ALA A 197 4.66 2.71 -1.22
N ALA A 198 3.41 2.81 -0.77
CA ALA A 198 2.49 1.68 -0.73
C ALA A 198 2.18 1.12 -2.13
N ALA A 199 2.16 1.98 -3.17
CA ALA A 199 1.81 1.61 -4.53
C ALA A 199 2.66 0.45 -5.07
N TRP A 200 3.93 0.36 -4.67
CA TRP A 200 4.91 -0.61 -5.20
C TRP A 200 4.80 -2.02 -4.64
N LEU A 201 4.13 -2.21 -3.50
CA LEU A 201 4.04 -3.51 -2.82
C LEU A 201 3.54 -4.63 -3.76
N PRO A 202 2.46 -4.47 -4.55
CA PRO A 202 2.00 -5.54 -5.42
C PRO A 202 3.01 -5.89 -6.54
N LEU A 203 3.73 -4.91 -7.08
CA LEU A 203 4.77 -5.16 -8.08
C LEU A 203 5.94 -5.95 -7.48
N LEU A 204 6.32 -5.65 -6.24
CA LEU A 204 7.35 -6.37 -5.51
C LEU A 204 6.94 -7.83 -5.27
N LEU A 205 5.69 -8.08 -4.85
CA LEU A 205 5.16 -9.44 -4.73
C LEU A 205 5.10 -10.17 -6.07
N ALA A 206 4.76 -9.46 -7.16
CA ALA A 206 4.79 -10.02 -8.51
C ALA A 206 6.22 -10.41 -8.92
N ALA A 207 7.21 -9.56 -8.66
CA ALA A 207 8.61 -9.86 -8.94
C ALA A 207 9.09 -11.10 -8.16
N ILE A 208 8.73 -11.22 -6.88
CA ILE A 208 9.02 -12.41 -6.06
C ILE A 208 8.44 -13.67 -6.70
N GLU A 209 7.16 -13.64 -7.11
CA GLU A 209 6.52 -14.81 -7.71
C GLU A 209 7.16 -15.18 -9.06
N LEU A 210 7.52 -14.19 -9.89
CA LEU A 210 8.18 -14.40 -11.18
C LEU A 210 9.59 -14.97 -11.01
N ILE A 211 10.34 -14.53 -9.99
CA ILE A 211 11.67 -15.07 -9.64
C ILE A 211 11.55 -16.53 -9.19
N ILE A 212 10.62 -16.83 -8.28
CA ILE A 212 10.43 -18.18 -7.72
C ILE A 212 9.98 -19.16 -8.80
N ARG A 213 9.09 -18.73 -9.70
CA ARG A 213 8.63 -19.54 -10.85
C ARG A 213 9.67 -19.68 -11.96
N GLN A 214 10.72 -18.85 -11.95
CA GLN A 214 11.67 -18.71 -13.06
C GLN A 214 10.95 -18.43 -14.39
N GLN A 215 10.00 -17.49 -14.34
CA GLN A 215 9.11 -17.21 -15.46
C GLN A 215 9.92 -16.92 -16.72
N ALA A 216 9.59 -17.63 -17.79
CA ALA A 216 10.34 -17.53 -19.03
C ALA A 216 10.09 -16.20 -19.75
N ILE A 217 11.16 -15.64 -20.31
CA ILE A 217 11.13 -14.52 -21.25
C ILE A 217 11.67 -15.04 -22.57
N PHE A 218 10.96 -14.78 -23.67
CA PHE A 218 11.28 -15.30 -25.01
C PHE A 218 11.52 -16.84 -25.02
N GLY A 219 10.72 -17.58 -24.25
CA GLY A 219 10.79 -19.04 -24.16
C GLY A 219 11.95 -19.59 -23.31
N ARG A 220 12.79 -18.75 -22.69
CA ARG A 220 13.89 -19.17 -21.82
C ARG A 220 13.63 -18.78 -20.36
N PRO A 221 13.88 -19.67 -19.38
CA PRO A 221 13.78 -19.33 -17.97
C PRO A 221 14.65 -18.10 -17.65
N ALA A 222 14.02 -17.06 -17.10
CA ALA A 222 14.68 -15.81 -16.78
C ALA A 222 14.60 -15.56 -15.28
N THR A 223 15.67 -15.00 -14.71
CA THR A 223 15.71 -14.61 -13.29
C THR A 223 16.23 -13.18 -13.15
N VAL A 224 17.33 -12.86 -13.82
CA VAL A 224 17.94 -11.53 -13.77
C VAL A 224 16.97 -10.40 -14.12
N PRO A 225 16.14 -10.45 -15.18
CA PRO A 225 15.22 -9.37 -15.50
C PRO A 225 14.19 -9.12 -14.39
N TRP A 226 13.71 -10.18 -13.74
CA TRP A 226 12.76 -10.08 -12.63
C TRP A 226 13.41 -9.54 -11.35
N VAL A 227 14.68 -9.91 -11.11
CA VAL A 227 15.50 -9.31 -10.05
C VAL A 227 15.68 -7.82 -10.27
N MET A 228 16.01 -7.39 -11.49
CA MET A 228 16.20 -5.98 -11.82
C MET A 228 14.89 -5.18 -11.73
N LEU A 229 13.78 -5.75 -12.20
CA LEU A 229 12.45 -5.13 -12.04
C LEU A 229 12.11 -4.95 -10.56
N GLY A 230 12.29 -5.98 -9.74
CA GLY A 230 12.03 -5.90 -8.31
C GLY A 230 12.98 -4.95 -7.56
N ALA A 231 14.26 -4.91 -7.94
CA ALA A 231 15.24 -4.00 -7.36
C ALA A 231 14.90 -2.54 -7.68
N ALA A 232 14.56 -2.23 -8.93
CA ALA A 232 14.13 -0.90 -9.34
C ALA A 232 12.81 -0.48 -8.64
N ALA A 233 11.85 -1.40 -8.53
CA ALA A 233 10.61 -1.16 -7.79
C ALA A 233 10.87 -0.86 -6.31
N LEU A 234 11.76 -1.62 -5.66
CA LEU A 234 12.13 -1.41 -4.26
C LEU A 234 12.86 -0.09 -4.08
N ALA A 235 13.76 0.26 -5.00
CA ALA A 235 14.47 1.54 -4.98
C ALA A 235 13.49 2.71 -5.08
N CYS A 236 12.53 2.65 -6.02
CA CYS A 236 11.48 3.66 -6.15
C CYS A 236 10.61 3.75 -4.89
N GLN A 237 10.25 2.61 -4.30
CA GLN A 237 9.46 2.52 -3.08
C GLN A 237 10.18 3.16 -1.87
N ILE A 238 11.50 2.96 -1.75
CA ILE A 238 12.32 3.60 -0.72
C ILE A 238 12.44 5.10 -0.98
N MET A 239 12.71 5.49 -2.23
CA MET A 239 12.85 6.89 -2.64
C MET A 239 11.54 7.70 -2.49
N ALA A 240 10.39 7.05 -2.39
CA ALA A 240 9.13 7.69 -1.99
C ALA A 240 9.23 8.35 -0.59
N GLY A 241 10.18 7.94 0.26
CA GLY A 241 10.56 8.69 1.46
C GLY A 241 9.86 8.26 2.74
N HIS A 242 9.13 7.15 2.75
CA HIS A 242 8.41 6.72 3.94
C HIS A 242 8.94 5.38 4.48
N ILE A 243 9.79 5.47 5.50
CA ILE A 243 10.55 4.32 6.03
C ILE A 243 9.65 3.26 6.69
N GLU A 244 8.53 3.68 7.28
CA GLU A 244 7.62 2.76 7.95
C GLU A 244 6.90 1.83 6.95
N ILE A 245 6.35 2.38 5.85
CA ILE A 245 5.81 1.55 4.76
C ILE A 245 6.91 0.71 4.10
N THR A 246 8.16 1.19 4.05
CA THR A 246 9.29 0.36 3.58
C THR A 246 9.49 -0.85 4.49
N TYR A 247 9.47 -0.65 5.80
CA TYR A 247 9.58 -1.73 6.77
C TYR A 247 8.44 -2.75 6.62
N TYR A 248 7.19 -2.30 6.56
CA TYR A 248 6.05 -3.21 6.33
C TYR A 248 6.14 -3.93 4.99
N THR A 249 6.60 -3.25 3.93
CA THR A 249 6.79 -3.85 2.61
C THR A 249 7.83 -4.97 2.66
N LEU A 250 8.99 -4.73 3.30
CA LEU A 250 10.03 -5.74 3.47
C LEU A 250 9.55 -6.94 4.32
N LEU A 251 8.75 -6.69 5.37
CA LEU A 251 8.15 -7.74 6.19
C LEU A 251 7.21 -8.63 5.36
N ILE A 252 6.31 -8.02 4.59
CA ILE A 252 5.37 -8.75 3.73
C ILE A 252 6.11 -9.48 2.61
N MET A 253 7.13 -8.87 2.01
CA MET A 253 8.01 -9.51 1.02
C MET A 253 8.69 -10.75 1.60
N ALA A 254 9.27 -10.65 2.80
CA ALA A 254 9.94 -11.76 3.47
C ALA A 254 8.96 -12.89 3.79
N LEU A 255 7.78 -12.55 4.35
CA LEU A 255 6.74 -13.52 4.67
C LEU A 255 6.21 -14.24 3.43
N TYR A 256 5.94 -13.47 2.36
CA TYR A 256 5.48 -14.02 1.09
C TYR A 256 6.53 -14.91 0.44
N ALA A 257 7.78 -14.46 0.38
CA ALA A 257 8.89 -15.24 -0.15
C ALA A 257 9.07 -16.55 0.62
N ALA A 258 9.10 -16.50 1.96
CA ALA A 258 9.22 -17.69 2.80
C ALA A 258 8.08 -18.68 2.56
N TRP A 259 6.83 -18.20 2.55
CA TRP A 259 5.65 -19.01 2.28
C TRP A 259 5.72 -19.70 0.91
N ARG A 260 6.12 -18.95 -0.13
CA ARG A 260 6.23 -19.47 -1.49
C ARG A 260 7.38 -20.47 -1.66
N LEU A 261 8.53 -20.22 -1.04
CA LEU A 261 9.66 -21.16 -1.04
C LEU A 261 9.31 -22.48 -0.36
N VAL A 262 8.61 -22.43 0.78
CA VAL A 262 8.11 -23.63 1.49
C VAL A 262 7.12 -24.39 0.60
N ALA A 263 6.16 -23.69 -0.01
CA ALA A 263 5.18 -24.31 -0.90
C ALA A 263 5.85 -25.00 -2.11
N VAL A 264 6.82 -24.35 -2.76
CA VAL A 264 7.55 -24.94 -3.90
C VAL A 264 8.40 -26.13 -3.48
N ALA A 265 9.11 -26.05 -2.35
CA ALA A 265 9.88 -27.17 -1.81
C ALA A 265 8.97 -28.37 -1.52
N SER A 266 7.79 -28.12 -0.96
CA SER A 266 6.82 -29.16 -0.60
C SER A 266 6.21 -29.82 -1.83
N SER A 267 5.79 -29.03 -2.83
CA SER A 267 5.25 -29.56 -4.09
C SER A 267 6.28 -30.38 -4.88
N ARG A 268 7.55 -29.95 -4.94
CA ARG A 268 8.60 -30.72 -5.64
C ARG A 268 8.98 -32.02 -4.94
N ARG A 269 8.81 -32.11 -3.62
CA ARG A 269 9.01 -33.36 -2.87
C ARG A 269 7.91 -34.38 -3.13
N GLN A 270 6.69 -33.92 -3.37
CA GLN A 270 5.52 -34.76 -3.59
C GLN A 270 5.41 -35.27 -5.04
N ASP A 271 6.21 -34.75 -5.97
CA ASP A 271 6.23 -35.15 -7.37
C ASP A 271 6.71 -36.61 -7.54
N PRO A 272 5.82 -37.56 -7.92
CA PRO A 272 6.16 -38.98 -8.03
C PRO A 272 7.23 -39.26 -9.08
N SER A 273 7.31 -38.42 -10.12
CA SER A 273 8.23 -38.58 -11.26
C SER A 273 9.69 -38.25 -10.93
N ARG A 274 9.94 -37.63 -9.77
CA ARG A 274 11.27 -37.22 -9.28
C ARG A 274 11.65 -37.87 -7.96
N LYS A 275 10.88 -38.87 -7.48
CA LYS A 275 11.29 -39.67 -6.33
C LYS A 275 12.64 -40.33 -6.66
N PRO A 276 13.70 -40.08 -5.86
CA PRO A 276 14.95 -40.80 -6.04
C PRO A 276 14.64 -42.30 -5.94
N GLN A 277 15.04 -43.05 -6.96
CA GLN A 277 14.71 -44.47 -7.11
C GLN A 277 15.33 -45.35 -6.01
N ASP A 278 16.23 -44.81 -5.20
CA ASP A 278 16.82 -45.53 -4.08
C ASP A 278 17.41 -44.54 -3.06
N THR A 279 16.64 -44.16 -2.03
CA THR A 279 17.24 -43.58 -0.82
C THR A 279 16.36 -43.89 0.38
N GLY A 280 16.79 -44.85 1.18
CA GLY A 280 16.39 -44.92 2.59
C GLY A 280 16.48 -43.52 3.21
N SER A 281 15.46 -43.15 3.96
CA SER A 281 15.13 -41.87 4.57
C SER A 281 16.25 -41.29 5.45
N LYS A 282 17.39 -40.91 4.86
CA LYS A 282 18.43 -40.15 5.55
C LYS A 282 18.06 -38.67 5.53
N PRO A 283 17.90 -38.00 6.68
CA PRO A 283 17.55 -36.57 6.74
C PRO A 283 18.52 -35.68 5.93
N ARG A 284 19.78 -36.12 5.76
CA ARG A 284 20.79 -35.46 4.92
C ARG A 284 20.44 -35.39 3.43
N ALA A 285 19.75 -36.38 2.87
CA ALA A 285 19.36 -36.39 1.45
C ALA A 285 18.23 -35.38 1.16
N ILE A 286 17.25 -35.30 2.07
CA ILE A 286 16.15 -34.31 2.03
C ILE A 286 16.69 -32.89 2.11
N LEU A 287 17.67 -32.66 3.00
CA LEU A 287 18.30 -31.35 3.17
C LEU A 287 19.04 -30.91 1.90
N ARG A 288 19.82 -31.81 1.29
CA ARG A 288 20.54 -31.54 0.03
C ARG A 288 19.61 -31.23 -1.15
N PHE A 289 18.53 -32.01 -1.32
CA PHE A 289 17.54 -31.75 -2.36
C PHE A 289 16.88 -30.38 -2.19
N THR A 290 16.46 -30.08 -0.96
CA THR A 290 15.81 -28.81 -0.62
C THR A 290 16.74 -27.62 -0.88
N PHE A 291 18.00 -27.73 -0.44
CA PHE A 291 19.02 -26.72 -0.71
C PHE A 291 19.22 -26.51 -2.21
N HIS A 292 19.33 -27.57 -3.01
CA HIS A 292 19.54 -27.45 -4.45
C HIS A 292 18.37 -26.78 -5.18
N VAL A 293 17.14 -27.06 -4.76
CA VAL A 293 15.93 -26.44 -5.31
C VAL A 293 15.82 -24.97 -4.93
N LEU A 294 16.17 -24.61 -3.69
CA LEU A 294 15.93 -23.27 -3.15
C LEU A 294 17.12 -22.31 -3.33
N ARG A 295 18.35 -22.78 -3.55
CA ARG A 295 19.54 -21.90 -3.63
C ARG A 295 19.40 -20.78 -4.66
N ARG A 296 18.88 -21.09 -5.85
CA ARG A 296 18.75 -20.10 -6.94
C ARG A 296 17.71 -19.02 -6.62
N PRO A 297 16.45 -19.36 -6.28
CA PRO A 297 15.47 -18.32 -5.94
C PRO A 297 15.87 -17.55 -4.68
N VAL A 298 16.46 -18.19 -3.66
CA VAL A 298 16.94 -17.48 -2.46
C VAL A 298 18.02 -16.46 -2.81
N LEU A 299 19.05 -16.84 -3.57
CA LEU A 299 20.11 -15.92 -4.00
C LEU A 299 19.54 -14.77 -4.84
N ALA A 300 18.59 -15.06 -5.74
CA ALA A 300 17.94 -14.04 -6.56
C ALA A 300 17.12 -13.04 -5.73
N LEU A 301 16.40 -13.52 -4.72
CA LEU A 301 15.61 -12.67 -3.81
C LEU A 301 16.51 -11.80 -2.92
N ILE A 302 17.62 -12.36 -2.41
CA ILE A 302 18.64 -11.57 -1.69
C ILE A 302 19.22 -10.51 -2.62
N SER A 303 19.55 -10.88 -3.87
CA SER A 303 20.09 -9.94 -4.86
C SER A 303 19.10 -8.81 -5.17
N LEU A 304 17.80 -9.09 -5.26
CA LEU A 304 16.76 -8.07 -5.44
C LEU A 304 16.80 -7.03 -4.32
N VAL A 305 16.85 -7.48 -3.06
CA VAL A 305 16.86 -6.57 -1.90
C VAL A 305 18.17 -5.78 -1.85
N VAL A 306 19.31 -6.44 -1.99
CA VAL A 306 20.63 -5.78 -1.95
C VAL A 306 20.76 -4.74 -3.05
N LEU A 307 20.34 -5.06 -4.28
CA LEU A 307 20.38 -4.12 -5.40
C LEU A 307 19.38 -2.99 -5.21
N GLY A 308 18.15 -3.27 -4.75
CA GLY A 308 17.14 -2.22 -4.54
C GLY A 308 17.54 -1.23 -3.44
N VAL A 309 18.06 -1.73 -2.32
CA VAL A 309 18.62 -0.89 -1.24
C VAL A 309 19.85 -0.12 -1.72
N GLY A 310 20.75 -0.79 -2.48
CA GLY A 310 21.93 -0.16 -3.06
C GLY A 310 21.59 0.98 -4.03
N MET A 311 20.57 0.82 -4.87
CA MET A 311 20.08 1.88 -5.76
C MET A 311 19.47 3.05 -5.00
N ALA A 312 18.85 2.81 -3.84
CA ALA A 312 18.29 3.84 -2.96
C ALA A 312 19.30 4.42 -1.96
N ALA A 313 20.58 4.00 -2.00
CA ALA A 313 21.60 4.40 -1.03
C ALA A 313 21.82 5.92 -0.98
N ILE A 314 21.63 6.62 -2.12
CA ILE A 314 21.72 8.09 -2.19
C ILE A 314 20.77 8.80 -1.22
N GLN A 315 19.63 8.19 -0.90
CA GLN A 315 18.68 8.71 0.08
C GLN A 315 18.85 8.03 1.44
N LEU A 316 19.11 6.72 1.48
CA LEU A 316 19.18 5.97 2.73
C LEU A 316 20.43 6.27 3.57
N LEU A 317 21.59 6.46 2.95
CA LEU A 317 22.82 6.68 3.72
C LEU A 317 22.77 7.99 4.52
N PRO A 318 22.40 9.15 3.93
CA PRO A 318 22.25 10.38 4.70
C PRO A 318 21.14 10.28 5.75
N TYR A 319 20.05 9.56 5.46
CA TYR A 319 18.98 9.32 6.43
C TYR A 319 19.50 8.56 7.66
N VAL A 320 20.25 7.47 7.45
CA VAL A 320 20.83 6.68 8.53
C VAL A 320 21.86 7.48 9.34
N GLU A 321 22.60 8.37 8.70
CA GLU A 321 23.56 9.27 9.37
C GLU A 321 22.89 10.20 10.38
N ILE A 322 21.70 10.73 10.07
CA ILE A 322 20.99 11.67 10.95
C ILE A 322 20.08 10.98 11.99
N LEU A 323 19.80 9.68 11.86
CA LEU A 323 18.95 8.93 12.80
C LEU A 323 19.33 9.09 14.28
N PRO A 324 20.62 9.06 14.69
CA PRO A 324 21.01 9.22 16.09
C PRO A 324 20.68 10.60 16.67
N GLN A 325 20.47 11.61 15.82
CA GLN A 325 20.17 12.99 16.21
C GLN A 325 18.66 13.25 16.30
N ASN A 326 17.83 12.23 16.09
CA ASN A 326 16.38 12.37 16.09
C ASN A 326 15.86 12.64 17.50
N PHE A 327 15.18 13.77 17.69
CA PHE A 327 14.57 14.15 18.97
C PHE A 327 13.49 13.18 19.46
N ARG A 328 12.94 12.33 18.58
CA ARG A 328 11.97 11.28 18.93
C ARG A 328 12.62 9.99 19.43
N ALA A 329 13.94 9.87 19.36
CA ALA A 329 14.63 8.71 19.94
C ALA A 329 14.41 8.68 21.45
N GLY A 330 13.70 7.65 21.93
CA GLY A 330 13.33 7.52 23.35
C GLY A 330 12.13 8.36 23.79
N SER A 331 11.39 9.00 22.88
CA SER A 331 10.25 9.87 23.25
C SER A 331 8.99 9.12 23.68
N ALA A 332 8.91 7.81 23.43
CA ALA A 332 7.79 6.97 23.83
C ALA A 332 8.27 5.60 24.33
N THR A 333 7.69 5.13 25.42
CA THR A 333 7.94 3.77 25.94
C THR A 333 7.16 2.73 25.12
N PHE A 334 7.57 1.46 25.22
CA PHE A 334 6.85 0.37 24.56
C PHE A 334 5.37 0.29 25.01
N ASP A 335 5.09 0.52 26.30
CA ASP A 335 3.71 0.54 26.81
C ASP A 335 2.88 1.68 26.21
N GLN A 336 3.48 2.87 26.02
CA GLN A 336 2.80 4.00 25.38
C GLN A 336 2.49 3.70 23.91
N VAL A 337 3.44 3.12 23.18
CA VAL A 337 3.25 2.72 21.77
C VAL A 337 2.17 1.64 21.66
N ARG A 338 2.13 0.68 22.59
CA ARG A 338 1.08 -0.34 22.64
C ARG A 338 -0.31 0.28 22.84
N GLY A 339 -0.41 1.35 23.63
CA GLY A 339 -1.64 2.12 23.82
C GLY A 339 -2.14 2.87 22.57
N TRP A 340 -1.36 2.92 21.49
CA TRP A 340 -1.77 3.50 20.21
C TRP A 340 -2.38 2.49 19.23
N ALA A 341 -2.52 1.21 19.64
CA ALA A 341 -3.20 0.20 18.84
C ALA A 341 -4.64 0.63 18.47
N LEU A 342 -5.15 0.10 17.36
CA LEU A 342 -6.52 0.37 16.95
C LEU A 342 -7.47 -0.25 17.99
N PRO A 343 -8.36 0.53 18.61
CA PRO A 343 -9.28 -0.02 19.57
C PRO A 343 -10.22 -1.02 18.87
N PRO A 344 -10.71 -2.07 19.55
CA PRO A 344 -11.53 -3.13 18.92
C PRO A 344 -12.74 -2.63 18.14
N ARG A 345 -13.36 -1.53 18.60
CA ARG A 345 -14.47 -0.85 17.91
C ARG A 345 -14.12 -0.33 16.52
N HIS A 346 -12.84 -0.18 16.17
CA HIS A 346 -12.40 0.29 14.86
C HIS A 346 -12.76 -0.68 13.72
N VAL A 347 -13.02 -1.96 14.02
CA VAL A 347 -13.53 -2.93 13.04
C VAL A 347 -14.83 -2.43 12.38
N LEU A 348 -15.62 -1.61 13.06
CA LEU A 348 -16.83 -0.99 12.50
C LEU A 348 -16.50 -0.05 11.33
N ALA A 349 -15.37 0.67 11.37
CA ALA A 349 -14.92 1.54 10.29
C ALA A 349 -14.50 0.75 9.02
N MET A 350 -14.18 -0.55 9.17
CA MET A 350 -13.91 -1.42 8.02
C MET A 350 -15.19 -1.76 7.23
N LEU A 351 -16.36 -1.64 7.87
CA LEU A 351 -17.68 -1.89 7.27
C LEU A 351 -18.41 -0.58 6.91
N MET A 352 -18.29 0.43 7.76
CA MET A 352 -18.94 1.73 7.63
C MET A 352 -17.92 2.84 7.94
N PRO A 353 -17.31 3.48 6.92
CA PRO A 353 -16.20 4.41 7.13
C PRO A 353 -16.59 5.65 7.95
N ASP A 354 -17.84 6.10 7.85
CA ASP A 354 -18.41 7.24 8.59
C ASP A 354 -18.99 6.86 9.97
N PHE A 355 -18.74 5.64 10.49
CA PHE A 355 -19.28 5.21 11.79
C PHE A 355 -18.96 6.20 12.93
N PHE A 356 -17.75 6.76 12.92
CA PHE A 356 -17.28 7.73 13.92
C PHE A 356 -17.52 9.20 13.50
N GLY A 357 -18.33 9.41 12.46
CA GLY A 357 -18.58 10.71 11.86
C GLY A 357 -17.66 11.06 10.71
N ASN A 358 -18.11 12.05 9.93
CA ASN A 358 -17.44 12.57 8.76
C ASN A 358 -16.90 13.98 9.06
N PRO A 359 -15.57 14.19 9.04
CA PRO A 359 -15.03 15.51 9.35
C PRO A 359 -15.42 16.53 8.26
N ALA A 360 -15.44 16.16 6.98
CA ALA A 360 -15.75 17.10 5.90
C ALA A 360 -17.19 17.60 5.91
N GLN A 361 -18.14 16.80 6.40
CA GLN A 361 -19.55 17.16 6.53
C GLN A 361 -19.93 17.67 7.92
N HIS A 362 -19.02 17.54 8.90
CA HIS A 362 -19.28 17.85 10.31
C HIS A 362 -20.49 17.11 10.90
N THR A 363 -20.75 15.89 10.43
CA THR A 363 -21.92 15.07 10.83
C THR A 363 -21.53 13.69 11.31
N VAL A 364 -22.41 13.06 12.09
CA VAL A 364 -22.37 11.66 12.47
C VAL A 364 -23.70 11.01 12.16
N PHE A 365 -23.68 9.78 11.64
CA PHE A 365 -24.89 9.03 11.36
C PHE A 365 -25.43 8.42 12.66
N ASP A 366 -26.61 8.85 13.08
CA ASP A 366 -27.31 8.30 14.23
C ASP A 366 -28.12 7.07 13.78
N ILE A 367 -27.69 5.90 14.25
CA ILE A 367 -28.30 4.60 13.92
C ILE A 367 -29.71 4.47 14.52
N MET A 368 -30.00 5.15 15.64
CA MET A 368 -31.30 5.05 16.32
C MET A 368 -32.38 5.83 15.58
N THR A 369 -32.04 7.01 15.07
CA THR A 369 -32.97 7.88 14.34
C THR A 369 -32.90 7.70 12.81
N GLY A 370 -31.81 7.10 12.30
CA GLY A 370 -31.54 6.96 10.88
C GLY A 370 -31.16 8.27 10.19
N GLN A 371 -30.75 9.29 10.94
CA GLN A 371 -30.45 10.64 10.44
C GLN A 371 -28.99 11.04 10.70
N ASN A 372 -28.48 11.96 9.87
CA ASN A 372 -27.19 12.60 10.11
C ASN A 372 -27.38 13.77 11.08
N VAL A 373 -26.69 13.72 12.22
CA VAL A 373 -26.72 14.76 13.26
C VAL A 373 -25.39 15.53 13.24
N LEU A 374 -25.42 16.82 13.58
CA LEU A 374 -24.22 17.65 13.64
C LEU A 374 -23.28 17.21 14.78
N LEU A 375 -21.97 17.21 14.50
CA LEU A 375 -20.92 16.81 15.44
C LEU A 375 -20.71 17.81 16.60
N ASN A 376 -21.31 19.00 16.59
CA ASN A 376 -21.19 19.95 17.70
C ASN A 376 -22.12 19.59 18.87
N SER A 377 -23.27 19.00 18.57
CA SER A 377 -24.28 18.57 19.55
C SER A 377 -24.79 17.14 19.25
N PRO A 378 -23.91 16.13 19.17
CA PRO A 378 -24.36 14.76 18.94
C PRO A 378 -25.33 14.37 20.07
N PHE A 379 -26.53 13.92 19.70
CA PHE A 379 -27.58 13.50 20.64
C PHE A 379 -28.04 14.58 21.64
N ASN A 380 -28.07 15.86 21.24
CA ASN A 380 -28.44 17.02 22.09
C ASN A 380 -27.48 17.27 23.28
N ALA A 381 -26.29 16.69 23.26
CA ALA A 381 -25.22 16.97 24.21
C ALA A 381 -24.01 17.56 23.49
N GLN A 382 -23.30 18.48 24.14
CA GLN A 382 -22.08 19.06 23.57
C GLN A 382 -21.04 17.96 23.33
N ASN A 383 -20.40 17.96 22.15
CA ASN A 383 -19.38 16.96 21.85
C ASN A 383 -18.20 17.08 22.82
N PRO A 384 -17.92 16.05 23.64
CA PRO A 384 -16.87 16.10 24.65
C PRO A 384 -15.46 16.19 24.04
N GLN A 385 -15.30 15.82 22.76
CA GLN A 385 -14.03 15.85 22.03
C GLN A 385 -13.80 17.17 21.28
N GLY A 386 -14.71 18.14 21.42
CA GLY A 386 -14.68 19.42 20.73
C GLY A 386 -15.71 19.51 19.61
N ALA A 387 -16.19 20.72 19.35
CA ALA A 387 -17.11 20.98 18.25
C ALA A 387 -16.45 20.53 16.93
N TYR A 388 -17.11 19.62 16.20
CA TYR A 388 -16.65 19.07 14.90
C TYR A 388 -15.53 18.02 14.97
N SER A 389 -15.13 17.59 16.16
CA SER A 389 -14.14 16.53 16.31
C SER A 389 -14.74 15.16 16.00
N THR A 390 -14.05 14.40 15.13
CA THR A 390 -14.28 12.97 14.90
C THR A 390 -13.31 12.10 15.70
N MET A 391 -12.52 12.69 16.60
CA MET A 391 -11.53 11.99 17.41
C MET A 391 -12.18 11.22 18.56
N TRP A 392 -12.87 10.12 18.25
CA TRP A 392 -13.45 9.21 19.24
C TRP A 392 -12.41 8.18 19.75
N GLY A 393 -11.23 8.70 20.13
CA GLY A 393 -10.05 7.90 20.47
C GLY A 393 -9.33 7.29 19.25
N ILE A 394 -9.65 7.74 18.03
CA ILE A 394 -9.03 7.28 16.78
C ILE A 394 -8.93 8.46 15.81
N LYS A 395 -7.82 8.59 15.10
CA LYS A 395 -7.69 9.50 13.95
C LYS A 395 -8.33 8.90 12.69
N ASN A 396 -9.66 8.68 12.74
CA ASN A 396 -10.41 8.30 11.53
C ASN A 396 -10.30 9.43 10.50
N TYR A 397 -10.24 9.09 9.21
CA TYR A 397 -10.00 10.05 8.13
C TYR A 397 -8.61 10.73 8.11
N VAL A 398 -7.59 10.16 8.77
CA VAL A 398 -6.16 10.41 8.49
C VAL A 398 -5.30 9.14 8.58
N GLU A 399 -4.99 8.66 9.77
CA GLU A 399 -4.15 7.47 9.95
C GLU A 399 -5.00 6.18 10.02
N GLY A 400 -6.27 6.28 10.43
CA GLY A 400 -7.18 5.15 10.66
C GLY A 400 -8.08 4.77 9.47
N GLY A 401 -7.72 5.09 8.23
CA GLY A 401 -8.54 4.73 7.07
C GLY A 401 -8.52 3.22 6.79
N ALA A 402 -9.55 2.47 7.20
CA ALA A 402 -9.53 0.99 7.15
C ALA A 402 -10.61 0.32 6.25
N TYR A 403 -11.35 1.09 5.45
CA TYR A 403 -12.45 0.55 4.63
C TYR A 403 -11.96 -0.24 3.40
N LEU A 404 -12.52 -1.42 3.14
CA LEU A 404 -12.14 -2.26 1.98
C LEU A 404 -13.27 -2.45 0.95
N GLY A 405 -14.47 -1.93 1.23
CA GLY A 405 -15.65 -2.16 0.42
C GLY A 405 -16.46 -3.37 0.86
N ILE A 406 -17.79 -3.21 1.02
CA ILE A 406 -18.69 -4.31 1.40
C ILE A 406 -18.64 -5.44 0.38
N LEU A 407 -18.68 -5.12 -0.93
CA LEU A 407 -18.64 -6.12 -1.98
C LEU A 407 -17.32 -6.94 -1.98
N PRO A 408 -16.12 -6.33 -1.95
CA PRO A 408 -14.87 -7.07 -1.77
C PRO A 408 -14.86 -7.98 -0.53
N LEU A 409 -15.38 -7.51 0.61
CA LEU A 409 -15.46 -8.31 1.84
C LEU A 409 -16.39 -9.53 1.68
N LEU A 410 -17.57 -9.35 1.10
CA LEU A 410 -18.50 -10.45 0.81
C LEU A 410 -17.90 -11.47 -0.17
N LEU A 411 -17.20 -11.00 -1.21
CA LEU A 411 -16.51 -11.87 -2.16
C LEU A 411 -15.34 -12.63 -1.51
N ALA A 412 -14.63 -12.01 -0.58
CA ALA A 412 -13.56 -12.67 0.18
C ALA A 412 -14.13 -13.80 1.07
N LEU A 413 -15.22 -13.53 1.79
CA LEU A 413 -15.93 -14.55 2.60
C LEU A 413 -16.45 -15.69 1.72
N TYR A 414 -17.07 -15.37 0.58
CA TYR A 414 -17.52 -16.38 -0.37
C TYR A 414 -16.36 -17.26 -0.89
N GLY A 415 -15.21 -16.65 -1.22
CA GLY A 415 -14.00 -17.36 -1.67
C GLY A 415 -13.36 -18.25 -0.60
N LEU A 416 -13.54 -17.91 0.68
CA LEU A 416 -13.16 -18.75 1.81
C LEU A 416 -14.01 -20.03 1.86
N VAL A 417 -15.34 -19.85 1.86
CA VAL A 417 -16.33 -20.93 2.00
C VAL A 417 -16.31 -21.89 0.80
N ARG A 418 -16.33 -21.36 -0.42
CA ARG A 418 -16.49 -22.18 -1.64
C ARG A 418 -15.33 -23.15 -1.90
N GLY A 419 -14.14 -22.87 -1.35
CA GLY A 419 -12.94 -23.56 -1.80
C GLY A 419 -12.34 -22.88 -3.04
N GLY A 420 -11.01 -22.80 -3.09
CA GLY A 420 -10.27 -22.34 -4.27
C GLY A 420 -9.88 -23.49 -5.18
N TYR A 421 -9.45 -23.18 -6.39
CA TYR A 421 -8.84 -24.18 -7.27
C TYR A 421 -7.56 -24.76 -6.64
N PRO A 422 -7.22 -26.03 -6.92
CA PRO A 422 -6.02 -26.67 -6.34
C PRO A 422 -4.74 -25.86 -6.53
N HIS A 423 -4.58 -25.20 -7.69
CA HIS A 423 -3.40 -24.39 -8.02
C HIS A 423 -3.34 -23.04 -7.30
N THR A 424 -4.46 -22.52 -6.78
CA THR A 424 -4.49 -21.25 -6.01
C THR A 424 -4.50 -21.47 -4.50
N ARG A 425 -4.61 -22.72 -4.03
CA ARG A 425 -4.76 -23.07 -2.61
C ARG A 425 -3.68 -22.47 -1.71
N ALA A 426 -2.40 -22.56 -2.12
CA ALA A 426 -1.29 -22.04 -1.35
C ALA A 426 -1.33 -20.50 -1.23
N HIS A 427 -1.70 -19.81 -2.31
CA HIS A 427 -1.82 -18.34 -2.33
C HIS A 427 -2.99 -17.88 -1.47
N ARG A 428 -4.13 -18.56 -1.56
CA ARG A 428 -5.31 -18.23 -0.77
C ARG A 428 -5.00 -18.26 0.73
N TRP A 429 -4.40 -19.34 1.21
CA TRP A 429 -4.07 -19.46 2.63
C TRP A 429 -3.01 -18.46 3.09
N PHE A 430 -2.06 -18.09 2.22
CA PHE A 430 -1.14 -16.99 2.52
C PHE A 430 -1.89 -15.69 2.81
N PHE A 431 -2.82 -15.28 1.95
CA PHE A 431 -3.53 -14.01 2.14
C PHE A 431 -4.51 -14.03 3.32
N VAL A 432 -5.09 -15.20 3.63
CA VAL A 432 -5.90 -15.38 4.85
C VAL A 432 -5.03 -15.22 6.10
N PHE A 433 -3.87 -15.87 6.10
CA PHE A 433 -2.90 -15.76 7.19
C PHE A 433 -2.37 -14.32 7.34
N LEU A 434 -2.03 -13.67 6.22
CA LEU A 434 -1.59 -12.27 6.21
C LEU A 434 -2.68 -11.35 6.77
N ALA A 435 -3.93 -11.49 6.32
CA ALA A 435 -5.05 -10.70 6.83
C ALA A 435 -5.27 -10.91 8.34
N ALA A 436 -5.20 -12.16 8.82
CA ALA A 436 -5.34 -12.46 10.24
C ALA A 436 -4.22 -11.83 11.08
N ILE A 437 -2.97 -11.92 10.64
CA ILE A 437 -1.83 -11.29 11.33
C ILE A 437 -1.93 -9.77 11.27
N SER A 438 -2.28 -9.18 10.12
CA SER A 438 -2.45 -7.73 9.99
C SER A 438 -3.54 -7.21 10.92
N LEU A 439 -4.67 -7.92 11.04
CA LEU A 439 -5.75 -7.55 11.96
C LEU A 439 -5.30 -7.69 13.42
N ALA A 440 -4.63 -8.79 13.78
CA ALA A 440 -4.12 -9.00 15.14
C ALA A 440 -3.07 -7.94 15.52
N ALA A 441 -2.16 -7.61 14.60
CA ALA A 441 -1.16 -6.57 14.81
C ALA A 441 -1.77 -5.17 14.92
N GLY A 442 -2.82 -4.88 14.14
CA GLY A 442 -3.52 -3.60 14.19
C GLY A 442 -4.34 -3.41 15.47
N LEU A 443 -5.02 -4.46 15.94
CA LEU A 443 -5.89 -4.41 17.12
C LEU A 443 -5.14 -4.52 18.46
N GLY A 444 -3.87 -4.95 18.46
CA GLY A 444 -3.07 -5.11 19.68
C GLY A 444 -3.55 -6.24 20.59
N GLU A 445 -3.15 -6.20 21.87
CA GLU A 445 -3.51 -7.22 22.88
C GLU A 445 -5.00 -7.20 23.28
N GLU A 446 -5.78 -6.19 22.87
CA GLU A 446 -7.22 -6.10 23.11
C GLU A 446 -8.05 -6.95 22.12
N MET A 447 -7.60 -8.16 21.78
CA MET A 447 -8.50 -9.09 21.09
C MET A 447 -9.72 -9.40 21.97
N PRO A 448 -10.94 -9.49 21.40
CA PRO A 448 -12.21 -9.45 22.13
C PRO A 448 -12.51 -10.79 22.82
N VAL A 449 -11.66 -11.21 23.74
CA VAL A 449 -12.01 -12.20 24.77
C VAL A 449 -12.42 -11.48 26.07
N SER A 450 -12.07 -10.19 26.22
CA SER A 450 -12.38 -9.38 27.42
C SER A 450 -13.37 -8.22 27.19
N ALA A 451 -13.83 -7.97 25.96
CA ALA A 451 -14.58 -6.75 25.61
C ALA A 451 -16.09 -6.74 26.01
N PHE A 452 -16.47 -7.45 27.07
CA PHE A 452 -17.82 -7.38 27.67
C PHE A 452 -17.80 -7.06 29.17
N SER A 453 -16.75 -6.41 29.69
CA SER A 453 -16.86 -5.70 30.98
C SER A 453 -17.23 -4.24 30.70
N CYS A 454 -18.52 -3.93 30.79
CA CYS A 454 -18.96 -2.59 31.07
C CYS A 454 -18.57 -2.28 32.52
N ASP A 455 -17.51 -1.52 32.73
CA ASP A 455 -17.22 -0.96 34.06
C ASP A 455 -17.22 0.58 33.98
N GLY A 456 -18.22 1.16 34.64
CA GLY A 456 -18.19 2.46 35.33
C GLY A 456 -18.29 3.72 34.51
#